data_AF-A0A662J3D7-F1
#
_entry.id   AF-A0A662J3D7-F1
#
_cell.length_a   1.000
_cell.length_b   1.000
_cell.length_c   1.000
_cell.angle_alpha   90.00
_cell.angle_beta   90.00
_cell.angle_gamma   90.00
#
_symmetry.space_group_name_H-M   'P 1'
#
loop_
_entity.id
_entity.type
_entity.pdbx_description
1 polymer ?
#
loop_
_entity_poly.entity_id
_entity_poly.type
_entity_poly.pdbx_seq_one_letter_code
_entity_poly.pdbx_strand_id
1 'polypeptide(L)'
;MTARPGDFLYLVRTTVGQERNVMFIAEGRIEREGLPVKALVCIETLRGYVLAEADAPHYVEKAFANIKHVKGVSLRKISLSEVESFLVPKPAIEGIDVDDIVEITGGPFRGMKGRIVRV
;
A
#
# COMPACT_ATOMS: atom_id res chain seq x y z
N MET A 1 8.03 -13.66 9.31
CA MET A 1 9.06 -13.36 8.29
C MET A 1 9.87 -12.17 8.78
N THR A 2 11.09 -12.41 9.25
CA THR A 2 11.94 -11.34 9.82
C THR A 2 12.49 -10.48 8.67
N ALA A 3 12.33 -9.16 8.76
CA ALA A 3 12.91 -8.24 7.78
C ALA A 3 14.42 -8.52 7.63
N ARG A 4 14.88 -8.75 6.40
CA ARG A 4 16.31 -8.92 6.13
C ARG A 4 17.02 -7.59 6.42
N PRO A 5 18.17 -7.60 7.11
CA PRO A 5 18.94 -6.37 7.33
C PRO A 5 19.28 -5.73 5.98
N GLY A 6 18.75 -4.54 5.70
CA GLY A 6 18.98 -3.79 4.46
C GLY A 6 17.72 -3.49 3.64
N ASP A 7 16.67 -4.30 3.74
CA ASP A 7 15.45 -4.08 2.96
C ASP A 7 14.53 -3.07 3.68
N PHE A 8 14.59 -1.78 3.29
CA PHE A 8 13.76 -0.73 3.88
C PHE A 8 12.67 -0.27 2.91
N LEU A 9 11.47 -0.05 3.44
CA LEU A 9 10.37 0.54 2.69
C LEU A 9 10.35 2.06 2.87
N TYR A 10 10.12 2.75 1.74
CA TYR A 10 9.99 4.19 1.66
C TYR A 10 8.70 4.57 0.94
N LEU A 11 8.12 5.71 1.33
CA LEU A 11 6.96 6.28 0.66
C LEU A 11 7.38 7.37 -0.31
N VAL A 12 6.88 7.27 -1.53
CA VAL A 12 6.94 8.34 -2.52
C VAL A 12 5.57 8.99 -2.60
N ARG A 13 5.47 10.26 -2.22
CA ARG A 13 4.24 11.04 -2.32
C ARG A 13 3.99 11.41 -3.77
N THR A 14 2.77 11.18 -4.24
CA THR A 14 2.34 11.50 -5.60
C THR A 14 1.08 12.37 -5.61
N THR A 15 0.71 12.87 -6.78
CA THR A 15 -0.67 13.31 -7.02
C THR A 15 -1.58 12.08 -7.01
N VAL A 16 -2.68 12.15 -6.25
CA VAL A 16 -3.69 11.09 -6.19
C VAL A 16 -4.18 10.76 -7.61
N GLY A 17 -4.21 9.47 -7.96
CA GLY A 17 -4.57 8.97 -9.28
C GLY A 17 -3.43 8.97 -10.31
N GLN A 18 -2.21 9.33 -9.92
CA GLN A 18 -1.01 9.29 -10.78
C GLN A 18 0.03 8.26 -10.30
N GLU A 19 -0.29 7.44 -9.29
CA GLU A 19 0.61 6.49 -8.65
C GLU A 19 1.24 5.53 -9.67
N ARG A 20 0.42 4.87 -10.49
CA ARG A 20 0.89 3.92 -11.52
C ARG A 20 1.73 4.61 -12.59
N ASN A 21 1.30 5.77 -13.08
CA ASN A 21 2.04 6.51 -14.11
C ASN A 21 3.44 6.91 -13.61
N VAL A 22 3.52 7.44 -12.40
CA VAL A 22 4.78 7.81 -11.76
C VAL A 22 5.66 6.58 -11.56
N MET A 23 5.07 5.46 -11.10
CA MET A 23 5.78 4.19 -10.92
C MET A 23 6.39 3.67 -12.23
N PHE A 24 5.64 3.65 -13.33
CA PHE A 24 6.15 3.20 -14.64
C PHE A 24 7.32 4.04 -15.15
N ILE A 25 7.27 5.37 -14.96
CA ILE A 25 8.38 6.25 -15.35
C ILE A 25 9.62 5.97 -14.49
N ALA A 26 9.42 5.75 -13.19
CA ALA A 26 10.50 5.42 -12.26
C ALA A 26 11.12 4.05 -12.57
N GLU A 27 10.31 3.04 -12.86
CA GLU A 27 10.73 1.69 -13.27
C GLU A 27 11.65 1.74 -14.49
N GLY A 28 11.23 2.41 -15.56
CA GLY A 28 12.08 2.57 -16.75
C GLY A 28 13.37 3.36 -16.50
N ARG A 29 13.45 4.16 -15.42
CA ARG A 29 14.72 4.79 -14.98
C ARG A 29 15.58 3.82 -14.18
N ILE A 30 14.97 3.07 -13.25
CA ILE A 30 15.66 2.07 -12.43
C ILE A 30 16.37 1.06 -13.31
N GLU A 31 15.69 0.55 -14.34
CA GLU A 31 16.28 -0.40 -15.30
C GLU A 31 17.41 0.25 -16.11
N ARG A 32 17.20 1.46 -16.64
CA ARG A 32 18.19 2.16 -17.47
C ARG A 32 19.48 2.49 -16.71
N GLU A 33 19.36 2.89 -15.44
CA GLU A 33 20.49 3.36 -14.64
C GLU A 33 21.04 2.30 -13.67
N GLY A 34 20.43 1.12 -13.61
CA GLY A 34 20.83 0.06 -12.67
C GLY A 34 20.71 0.49 -11.21
N LEU A 35 19.65 1.23 -10.85
CA LEU A 35 19.47 1.72 -9.49
C LEU A 35 19.14 0.55 -8.55
N PRO A 36 19.69 0.49 -7.33
CA PRO A 36 19.41 -0.58 -6.37
C PRO A 36 18.07 -0.33 -5.66
N VAL A 37 16.98 -0.29 -6.43
CA VAL A 37 15.60 -0.29 -5.97
C VAL A 37 15.04 -1.67 -6.28
N LYS A 38 14.64 -2.40 -5.23
CA LYS A 38 14.31 -3.84 -5.30
C LYS A 38 12.88 -4.08 -5.76
N ALA A 39 11.96 -3.24 -5.31
CA ALA A 39 10.54 -3.34 -5.64
C ALA A 39 9.84 -1.98 -5.60
N LEU A 40 8.83 -1.83 -6.44
CA LEU A 40 7.86 -0.73 -6.39
C LEU A 40 6.46 -1.30 -6.30
N VAL A 41 5.59 -0.72 -5.47
CA VAL A 41 4.21 -1.18 -5.27
C VAL A 41 3.25 0.00 -5.21
N CYS A 42 2.18 -0.08 -5.99
CA CYS A 42 0.99 0.77 -5.85
C CYS A 42 -0.11 -0.03 -5.16
N ILE A 43 -0.51 0.36 -3.96
CA ILE A 43 -1.62 -0.28 -3.23
C ILE A 43 -2.87 0.58 -3.40
N GLU A 44 -3.98 -0.01 -3.86
CA GLU A 44 -5.22 0.74 -4.17
C GLU A 44 -5.82 1.46 -2.95
N THR A 45 -5.69 0.85 -1.76
CA THR A 45 -6.13 1.42 -0.49
C THR A 45 -5.24 2.58 0.00
N LEU A 46 -4.00 2.67 -0.49
CA LEU A 46 -3.03 3.70 -0.13
C LEU A 46 -2.88 4.75 -1.24
N ARG A 47 -3.92 5.59 -1.40
CA ARG A 47 -3.95 6.62 -2.46
C ARG A 47 -2.92 7.73 -2.24
N GLY A 48 -2.35 8.22 -3.33
CA GLY A 48 -1.36 9.30 -3.36
C GLY A 48 0.05 8.88 -2.98
N TYR A 49 0.33 7.57 -2.95
CA TYR A 49 1.64 7.03 -2.59
C TYR A 49 2.06 5.88 -3.50
N VAL A 50 3.36 5.77 -3.71
CA VAL A 50 4.04 4.56 -4.21
C VAL A 50 4.98 4.08 -3.11
N LEU A 51 4.94 2.79 -2.81
CA LEU A 51 5.91 2.14 -1.92
C LEU A 51 7.12 1.72 -2.73
N ALA A 52 8.31 2.00 -2.19
CA ALA A 52 9.58 1.63 -2.80
C ALA A 52 10.46 0.91 -1.79
N GLU A 53 11.02 -0.23 -2.18
CA GLU A 53 11.97 -1.01 -1.38
C GLU A 53 13.40 -0.75 -1.85
N ALA A 54 14.27 -0.28 -0.95
CA ALA A 54 15.68 -0.02 -1.25
C ALA A 54 16.55 -0.08 0.01
N ASP A 55 17.87 -0.15 -0.18
CA ASP A 55 18.84 -0.12 0.94
C ASP A 55 19.01 1.28 1.54
N ALA A 56 18.69 2.33 0.79
CA ALA A 56 18.84 3.72 1.20
C ALA A 56 17.86 4.65 0.46
N PRO A 57 17.42 5.76 1.11
CA PRO A 57 16.41 6.64 0.54
C PRO A 57 16.89 7.39 -0.71
N HIS A 58 18.19 7.68 -0.82
CA HIS A 58 18.76 8.42 -1.96
C HIS A 58 18.63 7.66 -3.29
N TYR A 59 18.57 6.33 -3.27
CA TYR A 59 18.29 5.53 -4.47
C TYR A 59 16.86 5.75 -4.96
N VAL A 60 15.91 5.83 -4.02
CA VAL A 60 14.50 6.15 -4.31
C VAL A 60 14.37 7.59 -4.79
N GLU A 61 15.03 8.55 -4.13
CA GLU A 61 15.04 9.94 -4.57
C GLU A 61 15.54 10.06 -6.02
N LYS A 62 16.64 9.38 -6.35
CA LYS A 62 17.18 9.36 -7.71
C LYS A 62 16.21 8.71 -8.71
N ALA A 63 15.57 7.61 -8.34
CA ALA A 63 14.58 6.93 -9.19
C ALA A 63 13.38 7.84 -9.52
N PHE A 64 12.92 8.66 -8.56
CA PHE A 64 11.73 9.50 -8.70
C PHE A 64 12.02 10.98 -9.02
N ALA A 65 13.29 11.38 -9.11
CA ALA A 65 13.69 12.77 -9.36
C ALA A 65 13.09 13.34 -10.66
N ASN A 66 12.59 14.57 -10.62
CA ASN A 66 12.07 15.28 -11.79
C ASN A 66 10.93 14.56 -12.54
N ILE A 67 10.26 13.59 -11.92
CA ILE A 67 9.05 12.98 -12.48
C ILE A 67 7.86 13.87 -12.12
N LYS A 68 7.09 14.28 -13.14
CA LYS A 68 5.85 15.04 -12.92
C LYS A 68 4.91 14.25 -12.00
N HIS A 69 4.23 14.96 -11.11
CA HIS A 69 3.34 14.40 -10.08
C HIS A 69 4.03 13.73 -8.88
N VAL A 70 5.35 13.64 -8.84
CA VAL A 70 6.07 13.34 -7.59
C VAL A 70 6.11 14.60 -6.71
N LYS A 71 5.71 14.44 -5.45
CA LYS A 71 5.72 15.50 -4.43
C LYS A 71 6.86 15.34 -3.41
N GLY A 72 7.57 14.21 -3.46
CA GLY A 72 8.77 13.96 -2.67
C GLY A 72 8.81 12.56 -2.05
N VAL A 73 9.99 12.16 -1.60
CA VAL A 73 10.26 10.87 -0.98
C VAL A 73 10.38 11.03 0.54
N SER A 74 9.84 10.09 1.29
CA SER A 74 10.02 10.01 2.74
C SER A 74 11.42 9.51 3.08
N LEU A 75 12.14 10.23 3.93
CA LEU A 75 13.41 9.78 4.51
C LEU A 75 13.22 8.73 5.61
N ARG A 76 12.01 8.67 6.18
CA ARG A 76 11.65 7.71 7.23
C ARG A 76 11.45 6.33 6.61
N LYS A 77 12.13 5.34 7.20
CA LYS A 77 11.93 3.91 6.96
C LYS A 77 10.60 3.47 7.55
N ILE A 78 9.86 2.67 6.79
CA ILE A 78 8.58 2.09 7.21
C ILE A 78 8.77 0.59 7.42
N SER A 79 8.20 0.08 8.49
CA SER A 79 8.19 -1.36 8.75
C SER A 79 7.14 -2.06 7.89
N LEU A 80 7.37 -3.33 7.53
CA LEU A 80 6.39 -4.12 6.79
C LEU A 80 5.04 -4.17 7.53
N SER A 81 5.06 -4.28 8.85
CA SER A 81 3.86 -4.32 9.70
C SER A 81 2.99 -3.07 9.62
N GLU A 82 3.59 -1.89 9.36
CA GLU A 82 2.82 -0.66 9.12
C GLU A 82 2.10 -0.67 7.76
N VAL A 83 2.58 -1.49 6.82
CA VAL A 83 2.06 -1.58 5.44
C VAL A 83 1.13 -2.79 5.26
N GLU A 84 1.23 -3.81 6.12
CA GLU A 84 0.42 -5.03 6.08
C GLU A 84 -1.09 -4.77 6.04
N SER A 85 -1.58 -3.77 6.79
CA SER A 85 -2.99 -3.38 6.81
C SER A 85 -3.52 -2.86 5.47
N PHE A 86 -2.62 -2.38 4.61
CA PHE A 86 -2.94 -1.94 3.25
C PHE A 86 -2.80 -3.07 2.24
N LEU A 87 -1.87 -4.02 2.46
CA LEU A 87 -1.61 -5.16 1.57
C LEU A 87 -2.66 -6.27 1.70
N VAL A 88 -3.18 -6.48 2.91
CA VAL A 88 -4.22 -7.47 3.18
C VAL A 88 -5.51 -6.73 3.52
N PRO A 89 -6.43 -6.53 2.55
CA PRO A 89 -7.77 -6.10 2.90
C PRO A 89 -8.37 -7.19 3.79
N LYS A 90 -8.59 -6.87 5.07
CA LYS A 90 -9.28 -7.79 5.97
C LYS A 90 -10.61 -8.17 5.33
N PRO A 91 -10.89 -9.46 5.08
CA PRO A 91 -12.21 -9.89 4.64
C PRO A 91 -13.27 -9.29 5.57
N ALA A 92 -14.32 -8.69 5.01
CA ALA A 92 -15.41 -8.13 5.80
C ALA A 92 -16.12 -9.18 6.69
N ILE A 93 -15.80 -10.45 6.48
CA ILE A 93 -16.37 -11.64 7.13
C ILE A 93 -15.39 -12.23 8.17
N GLU A 94 -14.21 -11.62 8.40
CA GLU A 94 -13.31 -12.07 9.47
C GLU A 94 -13.98 -11.85 10.84
N GLY A 95 -14.22 -12.96 11.55
CA GLY A 95 -14.81 -12.95 12.90
C GLY A 95 -16.34 -13.05 12.93
N ILE A 96 -16.93 -13.65 11.89
CA ILE A 96 -18.35 -13.91 11.79
C ILE A 96 -18.57 -15.42 11.61
N ASP A 97 -19.21 -16.04 12.59
CA ASP A 97 -19.54 -17.47 12.59
C ASP A 97 -21.04 -17.70 12.39
N VAL A 98 -21.39 -18.94 12.01
CA VAL A 98 -22.77 -19.40 12.06
C VAL A 98 -23.28 -19.24 13.49
N ASP A 99 -24.52 -18.75 13.63
CA ASP A 99 -25.18 -18.40 14.89
C ASP A 99 -24.81 -17.06 15.54
N ASP A 100 -23.87 -16.29 14.98
CA ASP A 100 -23.61 -14.93 15.46
C ASP A 100 -24.82 -14.01 15.27
N ILE A 101 -25.05 -13.14 16.26
CA ILE A 101 -26.06 -12.09 16.22
C ILE A 101 -25.41 -10.82 15.66
N VAL A 102 -25.85 -10.40 14.48
CA VAL A 102 -25.36 -9.20 13.78
C VAL A 102 -26.46 -8.17 13.59
N GLU A 103 -26.08 -6.90 13.44
CA GLU A 103 -27.00 -5.79 13.15
C GLU A 103 -26.84 -5.33 11.70
N ILE A 104 -27.97 -5.11 11.01
CA ILE A 104 -28.00 -4.61 9.64
C ILE A 104 -27.75 -3.09 9.67
N THR A 105 -26.63 -2.62 9.12
CA THR A 105 -26.24 -1.20 9.15
C THR A 105 -26.74 -0.38 7.96
N GLY A 106 -27.29 -1.02 6.91
CA GLY A 106 -27.75 -0.35 5.68
C GLY A 106 -28.90 -1.06 4.96
N GLY A 107 -29.54 -0.37 4.02
CA GLY A 107 -30.70 -0.88 3.27
C GLY A 107 -32.03 -0.80 4.03
N PRO A 108 -33.10 -1.41 3.48
CA PRO A 108 -34.46 -1.31 4.03
C PRO A 108 -34.63 -1.85 5.46
N PHE A 109 -33.73 -2.74 5.90
CA PHE A 109 -33.79 -3.41 7.20
C PHE A 109 -32.78 -2.85 8.21
N ARG A 110 -32.28 -1.63 7.99
CA ARG A 110 -31.31 -0.97 8.86
C ARG A 110 -31.81 -0.92 10.31
N GLY A 111 -30.97 -1.34 11.26
CA GLY A 111 -31.25 -1.40 12.70
C GLY A 111 -31.88 -2.71 13.18
N MET A 112 -32.20 -3.64 12.27
CA MET A 112 -32.66 -4.97 12.65
C MET A 112 -31.48 -5.86 13.02
N LYS A 113 -31.69 -6.75 14.00
CA LYS A 113 -30.75 -7.82 14.36
C LYS A 113 -31.14 -9.12 13.68
N GLY A 114 -30.15 -9.86 13.19
CA GLY A 114 -30.33 -11.16 12.54
C GLY A 114 -29.30 -12.17 13.04
N ARG A 115 -29.64 -13.45 12.95
CA ARG A 115 -28.72 -14.55 13.23
C ARG A 115 -28.20 -15.12 11.92
N ILE A 116 -26.91 -15.42 11.87
CA ILE A 116 -26.28 -15.94 10.66
C ILE A 116 -26.58 -17.42 10.50
N VAL A 117 -27.22 -17.75 9.38
CA VAL A 117 -27.61 -19.13 9.03
C VAL A 117 -26.56 -19.82 8.14
N ARG A 118 -25.74 -19.05 7.43
CA ARG A 118 -24.66 -19.53 6.57
C ARG A 118 -23.66 -18.41 6.30
N VAL A 119 -22.37 -18.77 6.27
CA VAL A 119 -21.23 -17.90 5.86
C VAL A 119 -20.81 -18.28 4.45
#